data_AF-A0A7V6TG82-F1
#
_entry.id   AF-A0A7V6TG82-F1
#
_cell.length_a   1.000
_cell.length_b   1.000
_cell.length_c   1.000
_cell.angle_alpha   90.00
_cell.angle_beta   90.00
_cell.angle_gamma   90.00
#
_symmetry.space_group_name_H-M   'P 1'
#
loop_
_entity.id
_entity.type
_entity.pdbx_description
1 polymer ?
#
loop_
_entity_poly.entity_id
_entity_poly.type
_entity_poly.pdbx_seq_one_letter_code
_entity_poly.pdbx_strand_id
1 'polypeptide(L)'
;MSKRLILVLLGISLAFNLAFTGSLLWLHLRISRAEKRIPRTRQRTELPTHVSDMRHDPQINQLRSDFESYKLMLMEELAKHALDEEKILSIIDSSLVAQSDLEQSLGENLVEIRKQMTPDEAQTYFQSRADHMKRRTEMINRHRDRRNKNEEDNDNRPDARTRRRRPPRPDERAERGQRSTRPSDDEMERGSEPHSETD
;
A
#
# COMPACT_ATOMS: atom_id res chain seq x y z
N MET A 1 32.78 39.96 21.57
CA MET A 1 32.59 38.57 21.10
C MET A 1 33.70 37.69 21.68
N SER A 2 33.37 36.76 22.58
CA SER A 2 34.40 35.92 23.21
C SER A 2 34.88 34.84 22.24
N LYS A 3 36.19 34.59 22.18
CA LYS A 3 36.82 33.60 21.28
C LYS A 3 36.21 32.20 21.44
N ARG A 4 35.69 31.89 22.64
CA ARG A 4 34.97 30.66 22.96
C ARG A 4 33.65 30.53 22.20
N LEU A 5 32.91 31.62 22.05
CA LEU A 5 31.62 31.63 21.35
C LEU A 5 31.81 31.42 19.84
N ILE A 6 32.88 31.99 19.27
CA ILE A 6 33.26 31.77 17.87
C ILE A 6 33.62 30.30 17.62
N LEU A 7 34.40 29.68 18.51
CA LEU A 7 34.74 28.25 18.40
C LEU A 7 33.49 27.35 18.50
N VAL A 8 32.54 27.67 19.37
CA VAL A 8 31.29 26.92 19.50
C VAL A 8 30.44 27.05 18.23
N LEU A 9 30.27 28.27 17.70
CA LEU A 9 29.55 28.50 16.44
C LEU A 9 30.22 27.79 15.26
N LEU A 10 31.55 27.78 15.22
CA LEU A 10 32.32 27.06 14.20
C LEU A 10 32.09 25.55 14.29
N GLY A 11 32.09 24.99 15.51
CA GLY A 11 31.82 23.57 15.75
C GLY A 11 30.40 23.17 15.32
N ILE A 12 29.40 24.01 15.63
CA ILE A 12 28.01 23.78 15.22
C ILE A 12 27.89 23.82 13.68
N SER A 13 28.50 24.82 13.04
CA SER A 13 28.50 24.94 11.57
C SER A 13 29.18 23.75 10.89
N LEU A 14 30.30 23.27 11.44
CA LEU A 14 31.02 22.12 10.92
C LEU A 14 30.19 20.83 11.08
N ALA A 15 29.64 20.59 12.26
CA ALA A 15 28.79 19.42 12.52
C ALA A 15 27.56 19.39 11.61
N PHE A 16 26.92 20.54 11.37
CA PHE A 16 25.78 20.64 10.47
C PHE A 16 26.16 20.33 9.02
N ASN A 17 27.30 20.83 8.54
CA ASN A 17 27.80 20.53 7.20
C ASN A 17 28.14 19.04 7.02
N LEU A 18 28.77 18.40 8.01
CA LEU A 18 29.04 16.96 7.98
C LEU A 18 27.76 16.12 8.03
N ALA A 19 26.77 16.51 8.83
CA ALA A 19 25.49 15.82 8.88
C ALA A 19 24.73 15.92 7.55
N PHE A 20 24.74 17.09 6.92
CA PHE A 20 24.07 17.32 5.64
C PHE A 20 24.73 16.55 4.49
N THR A 21 26.06 16.62 4.37
CA THR A 21 26.81 15.87 3.36
C THR A 21 26.76 14.36 3.60
N GLY A 22 26.85 13.91 4.86
CA GLY A 22 26.70 12.50 5.23
C GLY A 22 25.30 11.96 4.92
N SER A 23 24.24 12.75 5.17
CA SER A 23 22.86 12.38 4.83
C SER A 23 22.65 12.26 3.32
N LEU A 24 23.15 13.23 2.54
CA LEU A 24 23.10 13.18 1.07
C LEU A 24 23.85 11.97 0.52
N LEU A 25 25.04 11.67 1.05
CA LEU A 25 25.83 10.52 0.61
C LEU A 25 25.12 9.20 0.96
N TRP A 26 24.55 9.09 2.16
CA TRP A 26 23.77 7.92 2.60
C TRP A 26 22.53 7.71 1.72
N LEU A 27 21.79 8.78 1.42
CA LEU A 27 20.62 8.73 0.55
C LEU A 27 21.00 8.34 -0.89
N HIS A 28 22.06 8.95 -1.43
CA HIS A 28 22.58 8.66 -2.76
C HIS A 28 23.03 7.19 -2.89
N LEU A 29 23.73 6.66 -1.88
CA LEU A 29 24.13 5.25 -1.82
C LEU A 29 22.93 4.31 -1.70
N ARG A 30 21.90 4.68 -0.94
CA ARG A 30 20.69 3.85 -0.75
C ARG A 30 19.82 3.82 -2.01
N ILE A 31 19.68 4.95 -2.71
CA ILE A 31 18.98 5.03 -3.99
C ILE A 31 19.76 4.30 -5.08
N SER A 32 21.09 4.42 -5.12
CA SER A 32 21.93 3.72 -6.09
C SER A 32 21.96 2.20 -5.86
N ARG A 33 21.81 1.76 -4.60
CA ARG A 33 21.63 0.34 -4.22
C ARG A 33 20.19 -0.14 -4.28
N ALA A 34 19.22 0.71 -4.64
CA ALA A 34 17.94 0.23 -5.14
C ALA A 34 18.23 -0.39 -6.51
N GLU A 35 18.78 -1.60 -6.46
CA GLU A 35 19.02 -2.49 -7.56
C GLU A 35 17.84 -2.35 -8.50
N LYS A 36 18.12 -1.92 -9.74
CA LYS A 36 17.13 -1.89 -10.80
C LYS A 36 16.49 -3.26 -10.77
N ARG A 37 15.29 -3.36 -10.16
CA ARG A 37 14.50 -4.59 -10.21
C ARG A 37 14.32 -4.76 -11.70
N ILE A 38 15.09 -5.66 -12.30
CA ILE A 38 14.88 -6.08 -13.67
C ILE A 38 13.39 -6.37 -13.69
N PRO A 39 12.59 -5.62 -14.48
CA PRO A 39 11.17 -5.90 -14.52
C PRO A 39 11.11 -7.40 -14.76
N ARG A 40 10.47 -8.14 -13.86
CA ARG A 40 10.16 -9.54 -14.15
C ARG A 40 9.31 -9.45 -15.39
N THR A 41 9.94 -9.52 -16.55
CA THR A 41 9.33 -9.73 -17.84
C THR A 41 8.70 -11.08 -17.63
N ARG A 42 7.44 -11.05 -17.19
CA ARG A 42 6.58 -12.22 -17.31
C ARG A 42 6.69 -12.52 -18.78
N GLN A 43 7.48 -13.53 -19.14
CA GLN A 43 7.55 -14.04 -20.49
C GLN A 43 6.11 -14.38 -20.81
N ARG A 44 5.43 -13.47 -21.52
CA ARG A 44 4.15 -13.78 -22.10
C ARG A 44 4.49 -14.89 -23.08
N THR A 45 3.84 -16.03 -22.94
CA THR A 45 3.93 -17.07 -23.98
C THR A 45 3.36 -16.44 -25.23
N GLU A 46 4.24 -16.05 -26.14
CA GLU A 46 3.86 -15.45 -27.40
C GLU A 46 3.26 -16.54 -28.29
N LEU A 47 2.41 -16.12 -29.22
CA LEU A 47 1.94 -17.03 -30.25
C LEU A 47 3.14 -17.43 -31.12
N PRO A 48 3.20 -18.68 -31.62
CA PRO A 48 4.19 -19.06 -32.62
C PRO A 48 4.12 -18.12 -33.83
N THR A 49 5.26 -17.82 -34.45
CA THR A 49 5.39 -16.79 -35.50
C THR A 49 4.50 -17.04 -36.72
N HIS A 50 4.12 -18.30 -36.98
CA HIS A 50 3.27 -18.68 -38.11
C HIS A 50 1.77 -18.56 -37.82
N VAL A 51 1.38 -18.36 -36.55
CA VAL A 51 -0.01 -18.23 -36.15
C VAL A 51 -0.44 -16.78 -36.31
N SER A 52 -1.55 -16.56 -37.00
CA SER A 52 -2.11 -15.22 -37.15
C SER A 52 -2.51 -14.66 -35.78
N ASP A 53 -2.01 -13.47 -35.47
CA ASP A 53 -2.38 -12.78 -34.24
C ASP A 53 -3.77 -12.13 -34.37
N MET A 54 -4.79 -12.95 -34.14
CA MET A 54 -6.20 -12.51 -34.17
C MET A 54 -6.60 -11.77 -32.89
N ARG A 55 -5.66 -11.39 -32.01
CA ARG A 55 -5.95 -10.58 -30.80
C ARG A 55 -6.46 -9.18 -31.13
N HIS A 56 -6.20 -8.68 -32.34
CA HIS A 56 -6.58 -7.34 -32.81
C HIS A 56 -7.66 -7.35 -33.89
N ASP A 57 -8.50 -8.40 -33.92
CA ASP A 57 -9.61 -8.47 -34.85
C ASP A 57 -10.57 -7.26 -34.67
N PRO A 58 -10.81 -6.44 -35.70
CA PRO A 58 -11.72 -5.31 -35.62
C PRO A 58 -13.15 -5.71 -35.23
N GLN A 59 -13.62 -6.90 -35.62
CA GLN A 59 -14.96 -7.38 -35.27
C GLN A 59 -15.08 -7.66 -33.77
N ILE A 60 -14.09 -8.33 -33.18
CA ILE A 60 -14.04 -8.57 -31.73
C ILE A 60 -13.90 -7.25 -30.97
N ASN A 61 -13.15 -6.28 -31.49
CA ASN A 61 -13.05 -4.96 -30.89
C ASN A 61 -14.39 -4.21 -30.91
N GLN A 62 -15.17 -4.35 -31.98
CA GLN A 62 -16.51 -3.79 -32.05
C GLN A 62 -17.45 -4.44 -31.03
N LEU A 63 -17.48 -5.77 -30.94
CA LEU A 63 -18.28 -6.49 -29.93
C LEU A 63 -17.93 -6.09 -28.49
N ARG A 64 -16.64 -5.84 -28.21
CA ARG A 64 -16.20 -5.29 -26.92
C ARG A 64 -16.75 -3.89 -26.68
N SER A 65 -16.66 -3.02 -27.68
CA SER A 65 -17.20 -1.66 -27.61
C SER A 65 -18.70 -1.67 -27.35
N ASP A 66 -19.43 -2.54 -28.04
CA ASP A 66 -20.87 -2.67 -27.90
C ASP A 66 -21.24 -3.13 -26.48
N PHE A 67 -20.56 -4.17 -25.96
CA PHE A 67 -20.78 -4.62 -24.58
C PHE A 67 -20.45 -3.55 -23.54
N GLU A 68 -19.34 -2.81 -23.70
CA GLU A 68 -19.00 -1.70 -22.80
C GLU A 68 -20.02 -0.55 -22.88
N SER A 69 -20.60 -0.30 -24.06
CA SER A 69 -21.65 0.71 -24.22
C SER A 69 -22.91 0.36 -23.43
N TYR A 70 -23.32 -0.92 -23.42
CA TYR A 70 -24.46 -1.37 -22.63
C TYR A 70 -24.21 -1.23 -21.12
N LYS A 71 -22.99 -1.51 -20.65
CA LYS A 71 -22.64 -1.27 -19.24
C LYS A 71 -22.74 0.20 -18.89
N LEU A 72 -22.26 1.08 -19.77
CA LEU A 72 -22.33 2.52 -19.57
C LEU A 72 -23.78 2.99 -19.49
N MET A 73 -24.62 2.57 -20.45
CA MET A 73 -26.06 2.88 -20.45
C MET A 73 -26.74 2.36 -19.17
N LEU A 74 -26.38 1.16 -18.71
CA LEU A 74 -26.90 0.60 -17.46
C LEU A 74 -26.53 1.48 -16.25
N MET A 75 -25.26 1.92 -16.17
CA MET A 75 -24.83 2.79 -15.08
C MET A 75 -25.51 4.16 -15.13
N GLU A 76 -25.72 4.71 -16.32
CA GLU A 76 -26.42 5.98 -16.50
C GLU A 76 -27.90 5.90 -16.09
N GLU A 77 -28.60 4.82 -16.44
CA GLU A 77 -29.98 4.60 -16.00
C GLU A 77 -30.07 4.39 -14.49
N LEU A 78 -29.16 3.62 -13.89
CA LEU A 78 -29.12 3.39 -12.44
C LEU A 78 -28.75 4.66 -11.65
N ALA A 79 -28.09 5.64 -12.28
CA ALA A 79 -27.72 6.90 -11.65
C ALA A 79 -28.89 7.92 -11.59
N LYS A 80 -30.01 7.65 -12.27
CA LYS A 80 -31.16 8.56 -12.28
C LYS A 80 -31.90 8.55 -10.95
N HIS A 81 -32.56 9.68 -10.65
CA HIS A 81 -33.37 9.82 -9.44
C HIS A 81 -34.65 8.97 -9.44
N ALA A 82 -35.23 8.72 -10.62
CA ALA A 82 -36.36 7.81 -10.80
C ALA A 82 -35.87 6.58 -11.54
N LEU A 83 -36.16 5.40 -10.97
CA LEU A 83 -35.78 4.12 -11.55
C LEU A 83 -36.84 3.68 -12.56
N ASP A 84 -36.41 3.42 -13.78
CA ASP A 84 -37.20 2.80 -14.83
C ASP A 84 -36.79 1.34 -14.94
N GLU A 85 -37.49 0.47 -14.21
CA GLU A 85 -37.17 -0.95 -14.11
C GLU A 85 -37.30 -1.68 -15.46
N GLU A 86 -38.31 -1.34 -16.27
CA GLU A 86 -38.50 -1.95 -17.60
C GLU A 86 -37.32 -1.62 -18.51
N LYS A 87 -36.87 -0.35 -18.50
CA LYS A 87 -35.72 0.07 -19.29
C LYS A 87 -34.43 -0.58 -18.81
N ILE A 88 -34.21 -0.65 -17.48
CA ILE A 88 -33.04 -1.33 -16.90
C ILE A 88 -32.99 -2.79 -17.32
N LEU A 89 -34.12 -3.51 -17.22
CA LEU A 89 -34.21 -4.91 -17.64
C LEU A 89 -33.90 -5.08 -19.14
N SER A 90 -34.44 -4.20 -19.99
CA SER A 90 -34.15 -4.23 -21.42
C SER A 90 -32.66 -4.03 -21.76
N ILE A 91 -31.97 -3.16 -21.00
CA ILE A 91 -30.53 -2.94 -21.15
C ILE A 91 -29.75 -4.17 -20.68
N ILE A 92 -30.17 -4.80 -19.59
CA ILE A 92 -29.56 -6.04 -19.08
C ILE A 92 -29.69 -7.15 -20.13
N ASP A 93 -30.89 -7.39 -20.66
CA ASP A 93 -31.12 -8.41 -21.69
C ASP A 93 -30.26 -8.17 -22.93
N SER A 94 -30.19 -6.92 -23.39
CA SER A 94 -29.34 -6.53 -24.52
C SER A 94 -27.85 -6.75 -24.21
N SER A 95 -27.42 -6.43 -22.99
CA SER A 95 -26.03 -6.63 -22.56
C SER A 95 -25.65 -8.11 -22.49
N LEU A 96 -26.58 -8.99 -22.12
CA LEU A 96 -26.37 -10.43 -22.06
C LEU A 96 -26.20 -11.03 -23.45
N VAL A 97 -27.01 -10.59 -24.42
CA VAL A 97 -26.85 -10.98 -25.83
C VAL A 97 -25.47 -10.54 -26.34
N ALA A 98 -25.12 -9.26 -26.15
CA ALA A 98 -23.81 -8.74 -26.57
C ALA A 98 -22.64 -9.47 -25.90
N GLN A 99 -22.77 -9.84 -24.62
CA GLN A 99 -21.76 -10.65 -23.93
C GLN A 99 -21.66 -12.06 -24.53
N SER A 100 -22.80 -12.71 -24.79
CA SER A 100 -22.82 -14.04 -25.39
C SER A 100 -22.15 -14.05 -26.77
N ASP A 101 -22.47 -13.08 -27.62
CA ASP A 101 -21.90 -12.94 -28.96
C ASP A 101 -20.38 -12.70 -28.90
N LEU A 102 -19.93 -11.86 -27.96
CA LEU A 102 -18.52 -11.62 -27.71
C LEU A 102 -17.79 -12.89 -27.26
N GLU A 103 -18.33 -13.61 -26.28
CA GLU A 103 -17.72 -14.84 -25.76
C GLU A 103 -17.68 -15.95 -26.81
N GLN A 104 -18.75 -16.08 -27.62
CA GLN A 104 -18.79 -17.01 -28.74
C GLN A 104 -17.68 -16.69 -29.75
N SER A 105 -17.59 -15.43 -30.18
CA SER A 105 -16.58 -14.99 -31.16
C SER A 105 -15.15 -15.18 -30.63
N LEU A 106 -14.92 -14.91 -29.34
CA LEU A 106 -13.63 -15.18 -28.68
C LEU A 106 -13.32 -16.69 -28.65
N GLY A 107 -14.31 -17.54 -28.39
CA GLY A 107 -14.18 -18.98 -28.38
C GLY A 107 -13.83 -19.54 -29.76
N GLU A 108 -14.54 -19.10 -30.80
CA GLU A 108 -14.28 -19.48 -32.19
C GLU A 108 -12.87 -19.09 -32.63
N ASN A 109 -12.44 -17.87 -32.31
CA ASN A 109 -11.08 -17.40 -32.57
C ASN A 109 -10.01 -18.28 -31.89
N LEU A 110 -10.22 -18.70 -30.63
CA LEU A 110 -9.31 -19.64 -29.96
C LEU A 110 -9.23 -20.99 -30.68
N VAL A 111 -10.34 -21.47 -31.24
CA VAL A 111 -10.37 -22.71 -32.03
C VAL A 111 -9.61 -22.52 -33.34
N GLU A 112 -9.75 -21.38 -34.01
CA GLU A 112 -9.00 -21.07 -35.24
C GLU A 112 -7.49 -20.99 -34.98
N ILE A 113 -7.08 -20.31 -33.91
CA ILE A 113 -5.69 -20.30 -33.44
C ILE A 113 -5.20 -21.74 -33.21
N ARG A 114 -6.00 -22.56 -32.54
CA ARG A 114 -5.64 -23.96 -32.27
C ARG A 114 -5.47 -24.77 -33.56
N LYS A 115 -6.28 -24.53 -34.60
CA LYS A 115 -6.17 -25.22 -35.90
C LYS A 115 -4.86 -24.90 -36.63
N GLN A 116 -4.27 -23.73 -36.39
CA GLN A 116 -3.02 -23.30 -37.01
C GLN A 116 -1.77 -23.88 -36.32
N MET A 117 -1.91 -24.44 -35.12
CA MET A 117 -0.79 -24.94 -34.30
C MET A 117 -0.60 -26.45 -34.40
N THR A 118 0.65 -26.90 -34.26
CA THR A 118 0.96 -28.31 -33.98
C THR A 118 0.46 -28.73 -32.58
N PRO A 119 0.28 -30.03 -32.29
CA PRO A 119 -0.13 -30.50 -30.96
C PRO A 119 0.81 -30.04 -29.84
N ASP A 120 2.12 -30.04 -30.07
CA ASP A 120 3.12 -29.68 -29.05
C ASP A 120 3.14 -28.17 -28.77
N GLU A 121 3.02 -27.35 -29.81
CA GLU A 121 2.89 -25.90 -29.68
C GLU A 121 1.59 -25.52 -28.96
N ALA A 122 0.48 -26.15 -29.34
CA ALA A 122 -0.80 -25.95 -28.68
C ALA A 122 -0.74 -26.34 -27.21
N GLN A 123 -0.12 -27.49 -26.88
CA GLN A 123 0.05 -27.90 -25.50
C GLN A 123 0.80 -26.83 -24.71
N THR A 124 1.94 -26.37 -25.23
CA THR A 124 2.76 -25.35 -24.57
C THR A 124 2.00 -24.03 -24.37
N TYR A 125 1.33 -23.55 -25.42
CA TYR A 125 0.61 -22.28 -25.41
C TYR A 125 -0.62 -22.31 -24.48
N PHE A 126 -1.49 -23.30 -24.64
CA PHE A 126 -2.74 -23.40 -23.87
C PHE A 126 -2.52 -23.85 -22.42
N GLN A 127 -1.55 -24.73 -22.12
CA GLN A 127 -1.22 -25.06 -20.73
C GLN A 127 -0.68 -23.84 -19.99
N SER A 128 0.26 -23.09 -20.58
CA SER A 128 0.78 -21.87 -19.95
C SER A 128 -0.34 -20.86 -19.65
N ARG A 129 -1.28 -20.70 -20.59
CA ARG A 129 -2.46 -19.83 -20.41
C ARG A 129 -3.38 -20.32 -19.30
N ALA A 130 -3.66 -21.62 -19.24
CA ALA A 130 -4.48 -22.23 -18.19
C ALA A 130 -3.82 -22.09 -16.81
N ASP A 131 -2.52 -22.33 -16.70
CA ASP A 131 -1.75 -22.15 -15.48
C ASP A 131 -1.77 -20.70 -14.99
N HIS A 132 -1.64 -19.75 -15.92
CA HIS A 132 -1.75 -18.33 -15.59
C HIS A 132 -3.14 -17.98 -15.04
N MET A 133 -4.22 -18.52 -15.65
CA MET A 133 -5.58 -18.34 -15.15
C MET A 133 -5.79 -18.96 -13.76
N LYS A 134 -5.26 -20.17 -13.55
CA LYS A 134 -5.31 -20.86 -12.25
C LYS A 134 -4.62 -20.04 -11.16
N ARG A 135 -3.39 -19.58 -11.41
CA ARG A 135 -2.63 -18.73 -10.46
C ARG A 135 -3.36 -17.43 -10.12
N ARG A 136 -4.00 -16.80 -11.12
CA ARG A 136 -4.80 -15.59 -10.90
C ARG A 136 -6.00 -15.88 -9.99
N THR A 137 -6.71 -16.97 -10.25
CA THR A 137 -7.87 -17.41 -9.45
C THR A 137 -7.47 -17.72 -8.01
N GLU A 138 -6.38 -18.47 -7.83
CA GLU A 138 -5.82 -18.76 -6.50
C GLU A 138 -5.44 -17.48 -5.75
N MET A 139 -4.86 -16.49 -6.44
CA MET A 139 -4.51 -15.21 -5.83
C MET A 139 -5.76 -14.46 -5.35
N ILE A 140 -6.80 -14.39 -6.19
CA ILE A 140 -8.08 -13.76 -5.83
C ILE A 140 -8.71 -14.46 -4.62
N ASN A 141 -8.73 -15.79 -4.62
CA ASN A 141 -9.28 -16.58 -3.52
C ASN A 141 -8.49 -16.34 -2.22
N ARG A 142 -7.16 -16.37 -2.27
CA ARG A 142 -6.31 -16.05 -1.10
C ARG A 142 -6.57 -14.64 -0.56
N HIS A 143 -6.85 -13.66 -1.42
CA HIS A 143 -7.21 -12.32 -0.98
C HIS A 143 -8.58 -12.29 -0.30
N ARG A 144 -9.56 -13.02 -0.83
CA ARG A 144 -10.88 -13.19 -0.22
C ARG A 144 -10.77 -13.87 1.15
N ASP A 145 -10.04 -14.98 1.26
CA ASP A 145 -9.85 -15.73 2.51
C ASP A 145 -9.20 -14.87 3.59
N ARG A 146 -8.19 -14.06 3.22
CA ARG A 146 -7.56 -13.11 4.14
C ARG A 146 -8.53 -12.04 4.63
N ARG A 147 -9.42 -11.56 3.76
CA ARG A 147 -10.44 -10.58 4.15
C ARG A 147 -11.45 -11.20 5.11
N ASN A 148 -11.99 -12.37 4.79
CA ASN A 148 -12.93 -13.09 5.64
C ASN A 148 -12.31 -13.39 7.01
N LYS A 149 -11.05 -13.84 7.04
CA LYS A 149 -10.33 -14.07 8.31
C LYS A 149 -10.18 -12.78 9.12
N ASN A 150 -9.88 -11.65 8.48
CA ASN A 150 -9.78 -10.37 9.18
C ASN A 150 -11.14 -9.86 9.69
N GLU A 151 -12.25 -10.22 9.02
CA GLU A 151 -13.61 -9.92 9.47
C GLU A 151 -13.94 -10.79 10.71
N GLU A 152 -13.69 -12.10 10.66
CA GLU A 152 -13.85 -13.02 11.81
C GLU A 152 -12.97 -12.64 13.02
N ASP A 153 -11.70 -12.25 12.77
CA ASP A 153 -10.78 -11.80 13.82
C ASP A 153 -11.18 -10.43 14.40
N ASN A 154 -11.91 -9.60 13.66
CA ASN A 154 -12.45 -8.32 14.15
C ASN A 154 -13.73 -8.53 14.97
N ASP A 155 -14.61 -9.44 14.56
CA ASP A 155 -15.84 -9.76 15.29
C ASP A 155 -15.55 -10.48 16.62
N ASN A 156 -14.48 -11.28 16.67
CA ASN A 156 -14.02 -11.94 17.89
C ASN A 156 -13.01 -11.09 18.71
N ARG A 157 -12.77 -9.84 18.32
CA ARG A 157 -11.82 -8.98 19.02
C ARG A 157 -12.51 -8.38 20.26
N PRO A 158 -12.04 -8.67 21.50
CA PRO A 158 -12.55 -7.97 22.66
C PRO A 158 -12.32 -6.47 22.47
N ASP A 159 -13.41 -5.72 22.67
CA ASP A 159 -13.58 -4.31 22.36
C ASP A 159 -12.28 -3.52 22.50
N ALA A 160 -11.84 -2.85 21.41
CA ALA A 160 -10.52 -2.20 21.31
C ALA A 160 -10.26 -1.15 22.40
N ARG A 161 -11.29 -0.75 23.15
CA ARG A 161 -11.23 0.05 24.38
C ARG A 161 -10.46 -0.62 25.52
N THR A 162 -10.39 -1.95 25.56
CA THR A 162 -9.68 -2.70 26.62
C THR A 162 -8.16 -2.73 26.44
N ARG A 163 -7.65 -2.60 25.20
CA ARG A 163 -6.20 -2.72 24.91
C ARG A 163 -5.40 -1.42 25.05
N ARG A 164 -6.04 -0.26 25.23
CA ARG A 164 -5.34 1.04 25.42
C ARG A 164 -4.99 1.36 26.88
N ARG A 165 -5.24 0.46 27.83
CA ARG A 165 -4.64 0.60 29.17
C ARG A 165 -3.26 -0.05 29.16
N ARG A 166 -2.27 0.71 28.68
CA ARG A 166 -0.88 0.47 29.06
C ARG A 166 -0.87 0.42 30.59
N PRO A 167 -0.39 -0.65 31.25
CA PRO A 167 -0.33 -0.67 32.70
C PRO A 167 0.43 0.58 33.17
N PRO A 168 -0.05 1.31 34.19
CA PRO A 168 0.68 2.44 34.72
C PRO A 168 2.09 1.95 35.07
N ARG A 169 3.10 2.68 34.59
CA ARG A 169 4.49 2.43 34.99
C ARG A 169 4.53 2.45 36.52
N PRO A 170 5.21 1.49 37.18
CA PRO A 170 5.42 1.59 38.62
C PRO A 170 6.10 2.93 38.92
N ASP A 171 5.53 3.71 39.83
CA ASP A 171 6.01 5.03 40.19
C ASP A 171 7.47 4.96 40.68
N GLU A 172 8.41 5.49 39.90
CA GLU A 172 9.81 5.77 40.30
C GLU A 172 9.92 6.89 41.35
N ARG A 173 8.86 7.13 42.15
CA ARG A 173 8.85 8.15 43.21
C ARG A 173 9.38 7.66 44.56
N ALA A 174 9.70 6.39 44.70
CA ALA A 174 10.17 5.82 45.97
C ALA A 174 11.68 5.96 46.24
N GLU A 175 12.52 6.32 45.25
CA GLU A 175 14.00 6.31 45.42
C GLU A 175 14.67 7.69 45.43
N ARG A 176 13.91 8.80 45.61
CA ARG A 176 14.49 10.15 45.79
C ARG A 176 14.52 10.64 47.24
N GLY A 177 14.45 9.72 48.21
CA GLY A 177 14.44 10.03 49.64
C GLY A 177 15.78 9.92 50.36
N GLN A 178 16.87 9.50 49.71
CA GLN A 178 18.15 9.29 50.39
C GLN A 178 19.34 9.63 49.48
N ARG A 179 19.80 10.89 49.51
CA ARG A 179 21.25 11.19 49.57
C ARG A 179 21.55 12.67 49.78
N SER A 180 22.13 12.90 50.97
CA SER A 180 23.19 13.85 51.32
C SER A 180 22.88 15.34 51.40
N THR A 181 22.83 15.77 52.66
CA THR A 181 22.97 17.12 53.20
C THR A 181 24.37 17.74 53.01
N ARG A 182 24.37 19.06 52.73
CA ARG A 182 25.31 20.15 53.13
C ARG A 182 26.76 20.16 52.57
N PRO A 183 27.46 21.33 52.57
CA PRO A 183 27.16 22.58 53.27
C PRO A 183 26.96 23.83 52.39
N SER A 184 26.25 24.77 53.01
CA SER A 184 25.95 26.13 52.61
C SER A 184 27.08 27.04 53.06
N ASP A 185 27.74 27.68 52.11
CA ASP A 185 28.63 28.82 52.32
C ASP A 185 28.01 30.05 51.65
N ASP A 186 28.34 31.20 52.21
CA ASP A 186 27.95 32.57 51.88
C ASP A 186 26.63 33.06 52.49
N GLU A 187 26.69 33.80 53.60
CA GLU A 187 27.16 35.20 53.69
C GLU A 187 26.12 36.16 53.09
N MET A 188 25.37 36.85 53.95
CA MET A 188 25.65 38.26 54.29
C MET A 188 24.45 38.95 54.91
N GLU A 189 24.76 39.64 56.03
CA GLU A 189 24.23 40.95 56.45
C GLU A 189 22.72 41.04 56.79
N ARG A 190 22.26 41.79 57.79
CA ARG A 190 22.82 42.76 58.74
C ARG A 190 21.68 43.04 59.73
N GLY A 191 22.00 43.45 60.95
CA GLY A 191 21.18 44.45 61.65
C GLY A 191 20.79 44.14 63.09
N SER A 192 21.63 44.66 63.98
CA SER A 192 21.21 45.49 65.13
C SER A 192 20.72 44.80 66.41
N GLU A 193 21.67 44.74 67.35
CA GLU A 193 21.56 44.96 68.82
C GLU A 193 20.45 45.97 69.26
N PRO A 194 20.01 46.01 70.55
CA PRO A 194 20.88 45.87 71.74
C PRO A 194 20.34 45.16 73.00
N HIS A 195 21.33 44.96 73.88
CA HIS A 195 21.33 44.69 75.32
C HIS A 195 20.22 45.27 76.19
N SER A 196 19.82 44.48 77.19
CA SER A 196 19.81 44.81 78.63
C SER A 196 19.48 43.53 79.40
N GLU A 197 20.45 42.90 80.07
CA GLU A 197 20.77 43.07 81.49
C GLU A 197 19.74 42.45 82.46
N THR A 198 20.30 41.59 83.30
CA THR A 198 19.75 40.86 84.44
C THR A 198 19.25 41.77 85.54
N ASP A 199 18.11 41.40 86.14
CA ASP A 199 18.03 40.99 87.56
C ASP A 199 16.78 40.12 87.77
#